data_AF-A0A0S7ZFQ0-F1
#
_entry.id   AF-A0A0S7ZFQ0-F1
#
_cell.length_a   1.000
_cell.length_b   1.000
_cell.length_c   1.000
_cell.angle_alpha   90.00
_cell.angle_beta   90.00
_cell.angle_gamma   90.00
#
_symmetry.space_group_name_H-M   'P 1'
#
loop_
_entity.id
_entity.type
_entity.pdbx_description
1 polymer ?
#
loop_
_entity_poly.entity_id
_entity_poly.type
_entity_poly.pdbx_seq_one_letter_code
_entity_poly.pdbx_strand_id
1 'polypeptide(L)'
;MTPRPKDPLPFYRGIIGDAWRIAWNHKHLWLFGFFASFIGFGWISEVFLGVVKKSRELIVMSYGGSVQLIPGLATLKAIIRFSPFPILTSFVFVAVGLLFVGLLLWISTVSVGGLIASIRKIVRGGELSFGEAVRSGADSFWRLFGINISAKVIAILAVIVTGTNLSLLIADGTVMSALYYLASFIIFTLLAVVASLIAVYASNYAVIKDKGCYESVVASWHLFKKHWLVSIEMAILLFLINLGVGLLALLLLFLLSVPVVFLFFVSAALSSMATLGAIFFVLAVALMIIIMILTVSFLTTFQVAAWLLVWSRVSEKGVVARLMHWWGALQPKG
;
A
#
# COMPACT_ATOMS: atom_id res chain seq x y z
N MET A 1 23.48 -32.04 -26.06
CA MET A 1 23.51 -31.71 -24.61
C MET A 1 22.48 -30.61 -24.37
N THR A 2 21.28 -30.99 -23.94
CA THR A 2 20.24 -30.03 -23.57
C THR A 2 20.66 -29.33 -22.26
N PRO A 3 20.70 -27.99 -22.19
CA PRO A 3 21.05 -27.30 -20.96
C PRO A 3 20.01 -27.66 -19.88
N ARG A 4 20.49 -28.16 -18.72
CA ARG A 4 19.63 -28.37 -17.56
C ARG A 4 18.91 -27.05 -17.23
N PRO A 5 17.58 -27.06 -17.01
CA PRO A 5 16.89 -25.86 -16.56
C PRO A 5 17.46 -25.47 -15.20
N LYS A 6 17.90 -24.20 -15.07
CA LYS A 6 18.37 -23.67 -13.79
C LYS A 6 17.25 -23.82 -12.76
N ASP A 7 17.58 -24.38 -11.59
CA ASP A 7 16.64 -24.50 -10.49
C ASP A 7 15.91 -23.17 -10.24
N PRO A 8 14.59 -23.17 -9.96
CA PRO A 8 13.83 -21.95 -9.68
C PRO A 8 14.07 -21.40 -8.26
N LEU A 9 14.72 -22.15 -7.37
CA LEU A 9 15.08 -21.69 -6.01
C LEU A 9 15.94 -20.40 -5.99
N PRO A 10 16.99 -20.25 -6.83
CA PRO A 10 17.70 -18.97 -6.97
C PRO A 10 16.85 -17.84 -7.58
N PHE A 11 15.71 -18.12 -8.20
CA PHE A 11 14.88 -17.09 -8.81
C PHE A 11 14.25 -16.19 -7.75
N TYR A 12 13.36 -16.73 -6.91
CA TYR A 12 12.64 -15.97 -5.89
C TYR A 12 13.54 -15.47 -4.78
N ARG A 13 14.43 -16.33 -4.27
CA ARG A 13 15.39 -15.94 -3.23
C ARG A 13 16.29 -14.80 -3.70
N GLY A 14 16.71 -14.83 -4.98
CA GLY A 14 17.47 -13.75 -5.58
C GLY A 14 16.66 -12.45 -5.67
N ILE A 15 15.43 -12.50 -6.18
CA ILE A 15 14.56 -11.31 -6.29
C ILE A 15 14.31 -10.67 -4.94
N ILE A 16 13.89 -11.47 -3.95
CA ILE A 16 13.56 -10.99 -2.62
C ILE A 16 14.81 -10.46 -1.90
N GLY A 17 15.94 -11.17 -1.99
CA GLY A 17 17.21 -10.72 -1.43
C GLY A 17 17.71 -9.42 -2.07
N ASP A 18 17.62 -9.30 -3.39
CA ASP A 18 17.98 -8.08 -4.13
C ASP A 18 17.06 -6.92 -3.77
N ALA A 19 15.73 -7.15 -3.74
CA ALA A 19 14.75 -6.14 -3.35
C ALA A 19 14.98 -5.65 -1.91
N TRP A 20 15.26 -6.58 -0.99
CA TRP A 20 15.58 -6.26 0.40
C TRP A 20 16.85 -5.42 0.51
N ARG A 21 17.91 -5.82 -0.19
CA ARG A 21 19.18 -5.10 -0.22
C ARG A 21 19.02 -3.70 -0.82
N ILE A 22 18.25 -3.56 -1.90
CA ILE A 22 17.95 -2.25 -2.50
C ILE A 22 17.22 -1.37 -1.48
N ALA A 23 16.15 -1.88 -0.87
CA ALA A 23 15.38 -1.13 0.11
C ALA A 23 16.19 -0.76 1.34
N TRP A 24 17.06 -1.64 1.84
CA TRP A 24 17.84 -1.38 3.05
C TRP A 24 19.04 -0.46 2.82
N ASN A 25 19.79 -0.66 1.72
CA ASN A 25 21.02 0.09 1.48
C ASN A 25 20.75 1.50 0.93
N HIS A 26 19.64 1.72 0.22
CA HIS A 26 19.30 3.00 -0.40
C HIS A 26 18.19 3.71 0.38
N LYS A 27 18.47 4.12 1.61
CA LYS A 27 17.48 4.76 2.53
C LYS A 27 16.87 6.04 1.98
N HIS A 28 17.53 6.72 1.03
CA HIS A 28 16.96 7.89 0.35
C HIS A 28 15.68 7.53 -0.44
N LEU A 29 15.51 6.26 -0.84
CA LEU A 29 14.28 5.79 -1.50
C LEU A 29 13.10 5.73 -0.54
N TRP A 30 13.30 5.73 0.78
CA TRP A 30 12.22 5.63 1.76
C TRP A 30 11.31 6.85 1.72
N LEU A 31 11.82 8.03 1.37
CA LEU A 31 10.97 9.20 1.17
C LEU A 31 9.99 8.98 0.02
N PHE A 32 10.47 8.44 -1.10
CA PHE A 32 9.60 8.04 -2.21
C PHE A 32 8.66 6.90 -1.82
N GLY A 33 9.16 5.90 -1.07
CA GLY A 33 8.34 4.80 -0.54
C GLY A 33 7.20 5.28 0.36
N PHE A 34 7.47 6.24 1.25
CA PHE A 34 6.46 6.85 2.12
C PHE A 34 5.33 7.48 1.29
N PHE A 35 5.68 8.37 0.37
CA PHE A 35 4.68 9.04 -0.44
C PHE A 35 3.98 8.08 -1.41
N ALA A 36 4.70 7.11 -1.97
CA ALA A 36 4.13 6.08 -2.83
C ALA A 36 3.07 5.24 -2.10
N SER A 37 3.18 5.06 -0.77
CA SER A 37 2.22 4.28 0.02
C SER A 37 0.80 4.86 0.04
N PHE A 38 0.63 6.16 -0.22
CA PHE A 38 -0.70 6.79 -0.27
C PHE A 38 -1.51 6.40 -1.51
N ILE A 39 -0.84 6.02 -2.61
CA ILE A 39 -1.49 5.57 -3.86
C ILE A 39 -1.31 4.07 -4.07
N GLY A 40 -0.11 3.53 -3.82
CA GLY A 40 0.30 2.18 -4.22
C GLY A 40 0.29 1.14 -3.09
N PHE A 41 -0.14 -0.07 -3.43
CA PHE A 41 -0.05 -1.29 -2.61
C PHE A 41 -0.72 -1.25 -1.23
N GLY A 42 -1.78 -0.45 -1.11
CA GLY A 42 -2.48 -0.10 0.13
C GLY A 42 -3.31 -1.19 0.81
N TRP A 43 -2.85 -2.43 0.87
CA TRP A 43 -3.46 -3.43 1.77
C TRP A 43 -3.21 -3.05 3.25
N ILE A 44 -2.11 -2.31 3.53
CA ILE A 44 -1.74 -1.90 4.90
C ILE A 44 -2.40 -0.57 5.31
N SER A 45 -2.61 0.36 4.37
CA SER A 45 -3.19 1.68 4.68
C SER A 45 -4.65 1.57 5.13
N GLU A 46 -5.41 0.61 4.60
CA GLU A 46 -6.80 0.35 5.00
C GLU A 46 -6.90 -0.27 6.41
N VAL A 47 -6.02 -1.21 6.75
CA VAL A 47 -5.91 -1.77 8.10
C VAL A 47 -5.51 -0.69 9.10
N PHE A 48 -4.56 0.17 8.73
CA PHE A 48 -4.12 1.30 9.57
C PHE A 48 -5.26 2.29 9.85
N LEU A 49 -6.01 2.70 8.82
CA LEU A 49 -7.16 3.59 8.98
C LEU A 49 -8.28 2.94 9.82
N GLY A 50 -8.46 1.63 9.70
CA GLY A 50 -9.37 0.85 10.56
C GLY A 50 -8.94 0.84 12.03
N VAL A 51 -7.65 0.65 12.31
CA VAL A 51 -7.08 0.69 13.67
C VAL A 51 -7.20 2.09 14.28
N VAL A 52 -6.93 3.15 13.52
CA VAL A 52 -7.08 4.55 13.97
C VAL A 52 -8.56 4.88 14.27
N LYS A 53 -9.49 4.38 13.47
CA LYS A 53 -10.93 4.59 13.70
C LYS A 53 -11.40 3.89 14.98
N LYS A 54 -10.99 2.63 15.19
CA LYS A 54 -11.36 1.83 16.37
C LYS A 54 -10.66 2.32 17.65
N SER A 55 -9.41 2.78 17.55
CA SER A 55 -8.70 3.37 18.69
C SER A 55 -9.32 4.70 19.11
N ARG A 56 -9.80 5.51 18.15
CA ARG A 56 -10.59 6.73 18.46
C ARG A 56 -11.86 6.40 19.25
N GLU A 57 -12.59 5.37 18.86
CA GLU A 57 -13.81 4.95 19.57
C GLU A 57 -13.51 4.49 21.00
N LEU A 58 -12.43 3.71 21.19
CA LEU A 58 -11.98 3.24 22.51
C LEU A 58 -11.48 4.37 23.42
N ILE A 59 -10.69 5.33 22.90
CA ILE A 59 -10.18 6.47 23.66
C ILE A 59 -11.34 7.38 24.14
N VAL A 60 -12.34 7.60 23.28
CA VAL A 60 -13.53 8.40 23.63
C VAL A 60 -14.38 7.72 24.69
N MET A 61 -14.52 6.39 24.65
CA MET A 61 -15.22 5.62 25.68
C MET A 61 -14.49 5.62 27.03
N SER A 62 -13.16 5.57 27.04
CA SER A 62 -12.38 5.47 28.28
C SER A 62 -12.22 6.78 29.06
N TYR A 63 -12.29 7.95 28.40
CA TYR A 63 -12.03 9.24 29.06
C TYR A 63 -13.28 10.07 29.41
N GLY A 64 -14.50 9.53 29.24
CA GLY A 64 -15.74 10.14 29.76
C GLY A 64 -16.01 11.58 29.33
N GLY A 65 -15.29 12.06 28.31
CA GLY A 65 -15.18 13.45 27.97
C GLY A 65 -14.65 13.58 26.55
N SER A 66 -15.09 14.63 25.89
CA SER A 66 -14.66 15.01 24.55
C SER A 66 -13.17 15.36 24.56
N VAL A 67 -12.31 14.36 24.56
CA VAL A 67 -10.90 14.49 24.22
C VAL A 67 -10.85 14.82 22.72
N GLN A 68 -11.11 16.10 22.41
CA GLN A 68 -11.01 16.69 21.07
C GLN A 68 -9.53 16.90 20.70
N LEU A 69 -8.66 15.93 20.98
CA LEU A 69 -7.22 16.03 20.67
C LEU A 69 -6.93 16.10 19.16
N ILE A 70 -7.96 15.96 18.32
CA ILE A 70 -7.84 16.19 16.88
C ILE A 70 -8.94 17.18 16.47
N PRO A 71 -8.60 18.45 16.17
CA PRO A 71 -9.54 19.39 15.60
C PRO A 71 -9.88 18.95 14.17
N GLY A 72 -10.82 18.03 14.05
CA GLY A 72 -11.22 17.43 12.77
C GLY A 72 -12.46 18.09 12.19
N LEU A 73 -13.35 17.27 11.62
CA LEU A 73 -14.61 17.71 11.01
C LEU A 73 -15.53 18.49 11.98
N ALA A 74 -15.44 18.25 13.29
CA ALA A 74 -16.22 18.98 14.29
C ALA A 74 -15.75 20.44 14.43
N THR A 75 -14.45 20.68 14.45
CA THR A 75 -13.85 22.02 14.47
C THR A 75 -14.10 22.74 13.15
N LEU A 76 -14.00 22.04 12.01
CA LEU A 76 -14.39 22.59 10.71
C LEU A 76 -15.86 23.00 10.67
N LYS A 77 -16.77 22.14 11.15
CA LYS A 77 -18.21 22.46 11.26
C LYS A 77 -18.46 23.66 12.17
N ALA A 78 -17.73 23.77 13.29
CA ALA A 78 -17.83 24.91 14.20
C ALA A 78 -17.33 26.20 13.52
N ILE A 79 -16.16 26.19 12.88
CA ILE A 79 -15.62 27.35 12.16
C ILE A 79 -16.58 27.80 11.05
N ILE A 80 -17.16 26.86 10.30
CA ILE A 80 -18.15 27.18 9.27
C ILE A 80 -19.41 27.79 9.90
N ARG A 81 -19.94 27.20 10.97
CA ARG A 81 -21.17 27.66 11.63
C ARG A 81 -21.04 29.04 12.26
N PHE A 82 -19.89 29.35 12.83
CA PHE A 82 -19.61 30.63 13.50
C PHE A 82 -18.95 31.66 12.57
N SER A 83 -18.70 31.31 11.30
CA SER A 83 -18.19 32.27 10.32
C SER A 83 -19.27 33.29 9.96
N PRO A 84 -18.92 34.59 9.84
CA PRO A 84 -19.81 35.61 9.28
C PRO A 84 -20.30 35.28 7.86
N PHE A 85 -19.54 34.45 7.12
CA PHE A 85 -19.83 34.03 5.75
C PHE A 85 -19.75 32.50 5.60
N PRO A 86 -20.71 31.73 6.14
CA PRO A 86 -20.61 30.27 6.25
C PRO A 86 -20.48 29.57 4.90
N ILE A 87 -21.16 30.06 3.86
CA ILE A 87 -21.11 29.50 2.49
C ILE A 87 -19.72 29.72 1.87
N LEU A 88 -19.20 30.95 1.96
CA LEU A 88 -17.86 31.29 1.43
C LEU A 88 -16.78 30.50 2.17
N THR A 89 -16.87 30.41 3.50
CA THR A 89 -15.94 29.61 4.31
C THR A 89 -16.00 28.13 3.94
N SER A 90 -17.18 27.57 3.69
CA SER A 90 -17.33 26.19 3.21
C SER A 90 -16.68 26.00 1.84
N PHE A 91 -16.89 26.93 0.91
CA PHE A 91 -16.27 26.89 -0.42
C PHE A 91 -14.73 26.94 -0.33
N VAL A 92 -14.18 27.82 0.51
CA VAL A 92 -12.73 27.91 0.75
C VAL A 92 -12.19 26.60 1.33
N PHE A 93 -12.85 26.00 2.32
CA PHE A 93 -12.42 24.71 2.87
C PHE A 93 -12.46 23.58 1.84
N VAL A 94 -13.50 23.54 1.00
CA VAL A 94 -13.58 22.56 -0.10
C VAL A 94 -12.47 22.80 -1.11
N ALA A 95 -12.22 24.05 -1.52
CA ALA A 95 -11.17 24.39 -2.47
C ALA A 95 -9.77 24.04 -1.94
N VAL A 96 -9.46 24.41 -0.69
CA VAL A 96 -8.19 24.06 -0.03
C VAL A 96 -8.07 22.55 0.15
N GLY A 97 -9.15 21.87 0.52
CA GLY A 97 -9.19 20.41 0.64
C GLY A 97 -8.92 19.71 -0.69
N LEU A 98 -9.55 20.16 -1.78
CA LEU A 98 -9.30 19.64 -3.13
C LEU A 98 -7.87 19.89 -3.59
N LEU A 99 -7.32 21.08 -3.31
CA LEU A 99 -5.93 21.39 -3.62
C LEU A 99 -4.95 20.51 -2.84
N PHE A 100 -5.22 20.29 -1.54
CA PHE A 100 -4.41 19.41 -0.70
C PHE A 100 -4.45 17.95 -1.19
N VAL A 101 -5.65 17.43 -1.50
CA VAL A 101 -5.81 16.08 -2.06
C VAL A 101 -5.13 15.97 -3.42
N GLY A 102 -5.29 16.96 -4.30
CA GLY A 102 -4.63 17.00 -5.61
C GLY A 102 -3.10 16.99 -5.48
N LEU A 103 -2.55 17.79 -4.57
CA LEU A 103 -1.11 17.84 -4.30
C LEU A 103 -0.61 16.50 -3.75
N LEU A 104 -1.32 15.90 -2.79
CA LEU A 104 -0.95 14.59 -2.25
C LEU A 104 -0.97 13.50 -3.33
N LEU A 105 -1.99 13.50 -4.20
CA LEU A 105 -2.07 12.55 -5.31
C LEU A 105 -0.91 12.74 -6.30
N TRP A 106 -0.56 13.99 -6.57
CA TRP A 106 0.58 14.32 -7.42
C TRP A 106 1.89 13.82 -6.82
N ILE A 107 2.22 14.22 -5.59
CA ILE A 107 3.46 13.80 -4.90
C ILE A 107 3.54 12.28 -4.80
N SER A 108 2.43 11.62 -4.45
CA SER A 108 2.38 10.17 -4.30
C SER A 108 2.63 9.44 -5.64
N THR A 109 2.03 9.90 -6.73
CA THR A 109 2.21 9.29 -8.06
C THR A 109 3.63 9.51 -8.58
N VAL A 110 4.14 10.73 -8.45
CA VAL A 110 5.52 11.08 -8.83
C VAL A 110 6.51 10.22 -8.05
N SER A 111 6.24 9.96 -6.78
CA SER A 111 7.09 9.11 -5.94
C SER A 111 7.12 7.65 -6.40
N VAL A 112 6.00 7.09 -6.87
CA VAL A 112 5.97 5.75 -7.49
C VAL A 112 6.87 5.71 -8.73
N GLY A 113 6.75 6.69 -9.62
CA GLY A 113 7.56 6.76 -10.84
C GLY A 113 9.05 6.96 -10.56
N GLY A 114 9.39 7.88 -9.66
CA GLY A 114 10.76 8.09 -9.22
C GLY A 114 11.38 6.86 -8.56
N LEU A 115 10.61 6.13 -7.76
CA LEU A 115 11.04 4.87 -7.13
C LEU A 115 11.34 3.80 -8.18
N ILE A 116 10.45 3.57 -9.15
CA ILE A 116 10.66 2.61 -10.25
C ILE A 116 11.91 2.99 -11.07
N ALA A 117 12.06 4.26 -11.44
CA ALA A 117 13.20 4.74 -12.22
C ALA A 117 14.52 4.58 -11.46
N SER A 118 14.54 4.92 -10.17
CA SER A 118 15.74 4.85 -9.32
C SER A 118 16.17 3.41 -9.11
N ILE A 119 15.24 2.52 -8.77
CA ILE A 119 15.53 1.09 -8.62
C ILE A 119 16.04 0.51 -9.93
N ARG A 120 15.47 0.90 -11.09
CA ARG A 120 15.95 0.43 -12.39
C ARG A 120 17.39 0.84 -12.66
N LYS A 121 17.80 2.06 -12.28
CA LYS A 121 19.18 2.54 -12.45
C LYS A 121 20.14 1.85 -11.47
N ILE A 122 19.73 1.65 -10.21
CA ILE A 122 20.48 0.91 -9.18
C ILE A 122 20.79 -0.51 -9.64
N VAL A 123 19.79 -1.22 -10.18
CA VAL A 123 19.96 -2.59 -10.71
C VAL A 123 20.93 -2.63 -11.89
N ARG A 124 21.12 -1.51 -12.61
CA ARG A 124 22.09 -1.37 -13.72
C ARG A 124 23.45 -0.84 -13.29
N GLY A 125 23.69 -0.68 -11.98
CA GLY A 125 24.97 -0.24 -11.42
C GLY A 125 25.17 1.28 -11.40
N GLY A 126 24.10 2.07 -11.47
CA GLY A 126 24.17 3.53 -11.33
C GLY A 126 23.12 4.08 -10.36
N GLU A 127 23.14 5.37 -10.10
CA GLU A 127 22.19 6.03 -9.20
C GLU A 127 21.55 7.25 -9.88
N LEU A 128 20.31 7.58 -9.50
CA LEU A 128 19.66 8.82 -9.89
C LEU A 128 19.83 9.83 -8.76
N SER A 129 20.08 11.09 -9.10
CA SER A 129 19.93 12.17 -8.13
C SER A 129 18.45 12.34 -7.74
N PHE A 130 18.19 12.94 -6.58
CA PHE A 130 16.82 13.15 -6.11
C PHE A 130 15.97 13.95 -7.13
N GLY A 131 16.54 14.99 -7.73
CA GLY A 131 15.88 15.81 -8.75
C GLY A 131 15.58 15.03 -10.04
N GLU A 132 16.49 14.16 -10.47
CA GLU A 132 16.26 13.28 -11.63
C GLU A 132 15.15 12.26 -11.36
N ALA A 133 15.11 11.70 -10.15
CA ALA A 133 14.05 10.76 -9.75
C ALA A 133 12.68 11.45 -9.73
N VAL A 134 12.58 12.65 -9.16
CA VAL A 134 11.34 13.45 -9.17
C VAL A 134 10.92 13.79 -10.59
N ARG A 135 11.85 14.23 -11.45
CA ARG A 135 11.57 14.57 -12.85
C ARG A 135 11.05 13.35 -13.62
N SER A 136 11.73 12.21 -13.51
CA SER A 136 11.29 10.96 -14.16
C SER A 136 9.90 10.52 -13.69
N GLY A 137 9.60 10.70 -12.40
CA GLY A 137 8.27 10.46 -11.84
C GLY A 137 7.21 11.42 -12.38
N ALA A 138 7.54 12.71 -12.51
CA ALA A 138 6.66 13.74 -13.06
C ALA A 138 6.36 13.51 -14.55
N ASP A 139 7.36 13.13 -15.34
CA ASP A 139 7.21 12.81 -16.77
C ASP A 139 6.28 11.61 -16.99
N SER A 140 6.17 10.72 -16.00
CA SER A 140 5.29 9.56 -16.02
C SER A 140 3.95 9.77 -15.31
N PHE A 141 3.71 10.96 -14.73
CA PHE A 141 2.60 11.24 -13.82
C PHE A 141 1.25 10.80 -14.40
N TRP A 142 0.85 11.33 -15.56
CA TRP A 142 -0.47 11.07 -16.14
C TRP A 142 -0.73 9.60 -16.46
N ARG A 143 0.33 8.91 -16.89
CA ARG A 143 0.26 7.47 -17.23
C ARG A 143 0.10 6.65 -15.96
N LEU A 144 0.93 6.91 -14.95
CA LEU A 144 0.86 6.23 -13.66
C LEU A 144 -0.47 6.52 -12.95
N PHE A 145 -0.91 7.78 -12.96
CA PHE A 145 -2.18 8.19 -12.36
C PHE A 145 -3.35 7.47 -13.03
N GLY A 146 -3.43 7.48 -14.37
CA GLY A 146 -4.47 6.79 -15.12
C GLY A 146 -4.52 5.29 -14.86
N ILE A 147 -3.35 4.62 -14.86
CA ILE A 147 -3.24 3.18 -14.57
C ILE A 147 -3.73 2.86 -13.15
N ASN A 148 -3.25 3.60 -12.15
CA ASN A 148 -3.57 3.33 -10.75
C ASN A 148 -5.02 3.69 -10.40
N ILE A 149 -5.55 4.80 -10.94
CA ILE A 149 -6.95 5.17 -10.76
C ILE A 149 -7.87 4.14 -11.39
N SER A 150 -7.56 3.66 -12.61
CA SER A 150 -8.40 2.64 -13.26
C SER A 150 -8.48 1.36 -12.44
N ALA A 151 -7.35 0.89 -11.89
CA ALA A 151 -7.33 -0.29 -11.02
C ALA A 151 -8.09 -0.06 -9.70
N LYS A 152 -7.97 1.13 -9.09
CA LYS A 152 -8.73 1.49 -7.89
C LYS A 152 -10.23 1.59 -8.15
N VAL A 153 -10.65 2.13 -9.29
CA VAL A 153 -12.08 2.19 -9.68
C VAL A 153 -12.64 0.77 -9.78
N ILE A 154 -11.92 -0.16 -10.42
CA ILE A 154 -12.34 -1.58 -10.49
C ILE A 154 -12.46 -2.19 -9.09
N ALA A 155 -11.49 -1.94 -8.21
CA ALA A 155 -11.52 -2.43 -6.82
C ALA A 155 -12.69 -1.83 -6.01
N ILE A 156 -12.96 -0.53 -6.15
CA ILE A 156 -14.08 0.14 -5.47
C ILE A 156 -15.41 -0.41 -5.96
N LEU A 157 -15.58 -0.60 -7.27
CA LEU A 157 -16.79 -1.22 -7.83
C LEU A 157 -16.98 -2.64 -7.31
N ALA A 158 -15.89 -3.43 -7.23
CA ALA A 158 -15.92 -4.76 -6.62
C ALA A 158 -16.40 -4.72 -5.16
N VAL A 159 -15.90 -3.77 -4.34
CA VAL A 159 -16.33 -3.61 -2.95
C VAL A 159 -17.79 -3.15 -2.86
N ILE A 160 -18.24 -2.21 -3.71
CA ILE A 160 -19.63 -1.72 -3.69
C ILE A 160 -20.59 -2.87 -4.02
N VAL A 161 -20.32 -3.65 -5.06
CA VAL A 161 -21.19 -4.76 -5.46
C VAL A 161 -21.22 -5.86 -4.40
N THR A 162 -20.05 -6.27 -3.90
CA THR A 162 -19.96 -7.30 -2.85
C THR A 162 -20.56 -6.84 -1.52
N GLY A 163 -20.37 -5.58 -1.15
CA GLY A 163 -20.97 -4.96 0.03
C GLY A 163 -22.49 -4.87 -0.06
N THR A 164 -23.02 -4.51 -1.22
CA THR A 164 -24.49 -4.50 -1.46
C THR A 164 -25.08 -5.89 -1.30
N ASN A 165 -24.43 -6.92 -1.86
CA ASN A 165 -24.90 -8.30 -1.71
C ASN A 165 -24.78 -8.81 -0.27
N LEU A 166 -23.77 -8.37 0.48
CA LEU A 166 -23.67 -8.65 1.91
C LEU A 166 -24.81 -8.00 2.69
N SER A 167 -25.17 -6.76 2.37
CA SER A 167 -26.32 -6.08 2.99
C SER A 167 -27.63 -6.82 2.72
N LEU A 168 -27.83 -7.32 1.49
CA LEU A 168 -28.99 -8.15 1.14
C LEU A 168 -29.01 -9.47 1.94
N LEU A 169 -27.85 -10.14 2.09
CA LEU A 169 -27.75 -11.33 2.92
C LEU A 169 -28.11 -11.07 4.38
N ILE A 170 -27.67 -9.95 4.95
CA ILE A 170 -27.98 -9.57 6.32
C ILE A 170 -29.48 -9.24 6.48
N ALA A 171 -30.10 -8.65 5.46
CA ALA A 171 -31.52 -8.27 5.50
C ALA A 171 -32.45 -9.49 5.42
N ASP A 172 -32.21 -10.39 4.46
CA ASP A 172 -33.18 -11.44 4.12
C ASP A 172 -32.79 -12.81 4.71
N GLY A 173 -31.50 -13.03 5.01
CA GLY A 173 -30.99 -14.26 5.62
C GLY A 173 -31.11 -15.54 4.77
N THR A 174 -31.42 -15.42 3.48
CA THR A 174 -31.74 -16.57 2.62
C THR A 174 -30.50 -17.27 2.06
N VAL A 175 -30.63 -18.57 1.78
CA VAL A 175 -29.58 -19.35 1.08
C VAL A 175 -29.26 -18.74 -0.28
N MET A 176 -30.26 -18.22 -1.00
CA MET A 176 -30.04 -17.59 -2.31
C MET A 176 -29.19 -16.32 -2.20
N SER A 177 -29.47 -15.45 -1.21
CA SER A 177 -28.63 -14.27 -0.93
C SER A 177 -27.20 -14.66 -0.53
N ALA A 178 -27.02 -15.79 0.18
CA ALA A 178 -25.70 -16.29 0.53
C ALA A 178 -24.93 -16.77 -0.70
N LEU A 179 -25.59 -17.46 -1.63
CA LEU A 179 -24.99 -17.88 -2.89
C LEU A 179 -24.60 -16.68 -3.78
N TYR A 180 -25.46 -15.66 -3.87
CA TYR A 180 -25.14 -14.43 -4.61
C TYR A 180 -23.97 -13.68 -3.98
N TYR A 181 -23.96 -13.55 -2.64
CA TYR A 181 -22.84 -12.96 -1.93
C TYR A 181 -21.54 -13.74 -2.22
N LEU A 182 -21.53 -15.06 -2.04
CA LEU A 182 -20.34 -15.90 -2.26
C LEU A 182 -19.83 -15.81 -3.70
N ALA A 183 -20.72 -15.93 -4.69
CA ALA A 183 -20.36 -15.84 -6.10
C ALA A 183 -19.79 -14.45 -6.44
N SER A 184 -20.45 -13.38 -6.00
CA SER A 184 -19.96 -12.02 -6.22
C SER A 184 -18.62 -11.77 -5.52
N PHE A 185 -18.46 -12.25 -4.28
CA PHE A 185 -17.23 -12.12 -3.51
C PHE A 185 -16.05 -12.77 -4.22
N ILE A 186 -16.21 -14.00 -4.72
CA ILE A 186 -15.14 -14.71 -5.43
C ILE A 186 -14.79 -13.99 -6.74
N ILE A 187 -15.79 -13.68 -7.57
CA ILE A 187 -15.59 -13.10 -8.90
C ILE A 187 -14.99 -11.70 -8.82
N PHE A 188 -15.58 -10.81 -8.01
CA PHE A 188 -15.14 -9.42 -7.93
C PHE A 188 -13.83 -9.26 -7.17
N THR A 189 -13.57 -10.06 -6.14
CA THR A 189 -12.25 -10.08 -5.48
C THR A 189 -11.17 -10.54 -6.45
N LEU A 190 -11.42 -11.61 -7.22
CA LEU A 190 -10.45 -12.09 -8.21
C LEU A 190 -10.19 -11.05 -9.31
N LEU A 191 -11.25 -10.40 -9.79
CA LEU A 191 -11.15 -9.31 -10.76
C LEU A 191 -10.30 -8.14 -10.22
N ALA A 192 -10.54 -7.72 -8.97
CA ALA A 192 -9.78 -6.65 -8.32
C ALA A 192 -8.30 -7.03 -8.14
N VAL A 193 -8.01 -8.27 -7.74
CA VAL A 193 -6.62 -8.78 -7.62
C VAL A 193 -5.93 -8.78 -8.98
N VAL A 194 -6.58 -9.29 -10.02
CA VAL A 194 -6.01 -9.30 -11.39
C VAL A 194 -5.76 -7.89 -11.89
N ALA A 195 -6.72 -6.97 -11.72
CA ALA A 195 -6.56 -5.56 -12.09
C ALA A 195 -5.38 -4.91 -11.35
N SER A 196 -5.23 -5.19 -10.05
CA SER A 196 -4.09 -4.71 -9.26
C SER A 196 -2.76 -5.24 -9.79
N LEU A 197 -2.65 -6.52 -10.13
CA LEU A 197 -1.42 -7.11 -10.67
C LEU A 197 -1.07 -6.53 -12.06
N ILE A 198 -2.07 -6.32 -12.91
CA ILE A 198 -1.87 -5.66 -14.21
C ILE A 198 -1.36 -4.23 -14.01
N ALA A 199 -1.92 -3.47 -13.06
CA ALA A 199 -1.50 -2.10 -12.78
C ALA A 199 -0.04 -2.01 -12.32
N VAL A 200 0.43 -2.99 -11.55
CA VAL A 200 1.84 -3.07 -11.11
C VAL A 200 2.77 -3.23 -12.31
N TYR A 201 2.49 -4.15 -13.22
CA TYR A 201 3.30 -4.31 -14.44
C TYR A 201 3.15 -3.13 -15.40
N ALA A 202 1.96 -2.55 -15.49
CA ALA A 202 1.69 -1.42 -16.37
C ALA A 202 2.48 -0.19 -15.91
N SER A 203 2.61 -0.01 -14.60
CA SER A 203 3.45 1.05 -14.03
C SER A 203 4.92 0.90 -14.43
N ASN A 204 5.46 -0.33 -14.42
CA ASN A 204 6.82 -0.58 -14.89
C ASN A 204 6.98 -0.31 -16.40
N TYR A 205 6.01 -0.71 -17.23
CA TYR A 205 6.03 -0.41 -18.66
C TYR A 205 5.93 1.10 -18.94
N ALA A 206 5.06 1.82 -18.22
CA ALA A 206 4.87 3.26 -18.39
C ALA A 206 6.16 4.03 -18.06
N VAL A 207 6.86 3.67 -16.99
CA VAL A 207 8.07 4.38 -16.53
C VAL A 207 9.32 3.96 -17.31
N ILE A 208 9.51 2.66 -17.56
CA ILE A 208 10.80 2.14 -18.09
C ILE A 208 10.81 2.05 -19.61
N LYS A 209 9.65 1.79 -20.22
CA LYS A 209 9.51 1.68 -21.67
C LYS A 209 8.77 2.89 -22.27
N ASP A 210 8.49 3.90 -21.45
CA ASP A 210 7.83 5.15 -21.84
C ASP A 210 6.49 4.95 -22.59
N LYS A 211 5.79 3.84 -22.32
CA LYS A 211 4.55 3.49 -23.02
C LYS A 211 3.36 4.33 -22.56
N GLY A 212 2.38 4.53 -23.44
CA GLY A 212 1.10 5.15 -23.08
C GLY A 212 0.30 4.33 -22.05
N CYS A 213 -0.75 4.92 -21.46
CA CYS A 213 -1.59 4.24 -20.45
C CYS A 213 -2.19 2.93 -21.00
N TYR A 214 -2.89 3.02 -22.14
CA TYR A 214 -3.51 1.87 -22.79
C TYR A 214 -2.50 0.80 -23.19
N GLU A 215 -1.42 1.20 -23.86
CA GLU A 215 -0.36 0.28 -24.30
C GLU A 215 0.32 -0.45 -23.13
N SER A 216 0.50 0.25 -22.01
CA SER A 216 1.06 -0.32 -20.78
C SER A 216 0.13 -1.36 -20.18
N VAL A 217 -1.17 -1.10 -20.14
CA VAL A 217 -2.18 -2.06 -19.64
C VAL A 217 -2.27 -3.28 -20.55
N VAL A 218 -2.31 -3.09 -21.88
CA VAL A 218 -2.37 -4.20 -22.85
C VAL A 218 -1.12 -5.06 -22.79
N ALA A 219 0.07 -4.45 -22.74
CA ALA A 219 1.32 -5.19 -22.60
C ALA A 219 1.38 -5.98 -21.28
N SER A 220 0.85 -5.40 -20.21
CA SER A 220 0.79 -6.03 -18.89
C SER A 220 -0.22 -7.17 -18.83
N TRP A 221 -1.36 -7.04 -19.51
CA TRP A 221 -2.33 -8.12 -19.67
C TRP A 221 -1.72 -9.31 -20.40
N HIS A 222 -0.98 -9.05 -21.49
CA HIS A 222 -0.31 -10.11 -22.23
C HIS A 222 0.79 -10.79 -21.39
N LEU A 223 1.59 -10.00 -20.66
CA LEU A 223 2.62 -10.52 -19.75
C LEU A 223 2.01 -11.35 -18.62
N PHE A 224 0.92 -10.86 -18.02
CA PHE A 224 0.19 -11.55 -16.96
C PHE A 224 -0.38 -12.87 -17.47
N LYS A 225 -1.09 -12.90 -18.59
CA LYS A 225 -1.62 -14.17 -19.15
C LYS A 225 -0.53 -15.22 -19.38
N LYS A 226 0.65 -14.79 -19.85
CA LYS A 226 1.77 -15.69 -20.11
C LYS A 226 2.42 -16.22 -18.83
N HIS A 227 2.42 -15.45 -17.75
CA HIS A 227 3.17 -15.76 -16.53
C HIS A 227 2.35 -15.56 -15.24
N TRP A 228 1.04 -15.79 -15.28
CA TRP A 228 0.09 -15.49 -14.20
C TRP A 228 0.47 -16.20 -12.90
N LEU A 229 0.98 -17.43 -13.03
CA LEU A 229 1.40 -18.24 -11.90
C LEU A 229 2.60 -17.64 -11.16
N VAL A 230 3.57 -17.08 -11.89
CA VAL A 230 4.72 -16.36 -11.29
C VAL A 230 4.22 -15.11 -10.55
N SER A 231 3.26 -14.38 -11.12
CA SER A 231 2.67 -13.21 -10.47
C SER A 231 1.96 -13.56 -9.18
N ILE A 232 1.18 -14.65 -9.15
CA ILE A 232 0.47 -15.10 -7.95
C ILE A 232 1.45 -15.62 -6.90
N GLU A 233 2.44 -16.44 -7.28
CA GLU A 233 3.49 -16.92 -6.36
C GLU A 233 4.20 -15.73 -5.70
N MET A 234 4.54 -14.70 -6.48
CA MET A 234 5.13 -13.46 -5.95
C MET A 234 4.19 -12.67 -5.04
N ALA A 235 2.91 -12.55 -5.40
CA ALA A 235 1.93 -11.87 -4.58
C ALA A 235 1.77 -12.54 -3.21
N ILE A 236 1.70 -13.88 -3.19
CA ILE A 236 1.63 -14.67 -1.94
C ILE A 236 2.90 -14.48 -1.11
N LEU A 237 4.09 -14.55 -1.72
CA LEU A 237 5.35 -14.34 -1.00
C LEU A 237 5.43 -12.94 -0.38
N LEU A 238 5.09 -11.89 -1.15
CA LEU A 238 5.08 -10.53 -0.63
C LEU A 238 4.01 -10.34 0.44
N PHE A 239 2.83 -10.95 0.29
CA PHE A 239 1.80 -10.96 1.32
C PHE A 239 2.30 -11.57 2.64
N LEU A 240 2.94 -12.74 2.59
CA LEU A 240 3.50 -13.39 3.79
C LEU A 240 4.60 -12.55 4.45
N ILE A 241 5.48 -11.92 3.66
CA ILE A 241 6.51 -11.02 4.18
C ILE A 241 5.88 -9.79 4.82
N ASN A 242 4.90 -9.17 4.17
CA ASN A 242 4.17 -8.02 4.71
C ASN A 242 3.44 -8.37 6.00
N LEU A 243 2.80 -9.55 6.06
CA LEU A 243 2.13 -10.04 7.27
C LEU A 243 3.15 -10.21 8.41
N GLY A 244 4.29 -10.86 8.13
CA GLY A 244 5.35 -11.04 9.12
C GLY A 244 5.92 -9.72 9.64
N VAL A 245 6.29 -8.79 8.75
CA VAL A 245 6.80 -7.46 9.13
C VAL A 245 5.73 -6.63 9.83
N GLY A 246 4.48 -6.71 9.40
CA GLY A 246 3.34 -6.04 10.02
C GLY A 246 3.09 -6.54 11.45
N LEU A 247 3.11 -7.86 11.68
CA LEU A 247 2.99 -8.45 13.01
C LEU A 247 4.17 -8.06 13.92
N LEU A 248 5.39 -8.04 13.39
CA LEU A 248 6.57 -7.58 14.13
C LEU A 248 6.45 -6.09 14.50
N ALA A 249 5.97 -5.24 13.58
CA ALA A 249 5.74 -3.84 13.87
C ALA A 249 4.65 -3.64 14.93
N LEU A 250 3.55 -4.41 14.85
CA LEU A 250 2.49 -4.39 15.88
C LEU A 250 3.01 -4.85 17.24
N LEU A 251 3.83 -5.90 17.30
CA LEU A 251 4.45 -6.37 18.53
C LEU A 251 5.38 -5.32 19.12
N LEU A 252 6.20 -4.66 18.28
CA LEU A 252 7.09 -3.59 18.71
C LEU A 252 6.30 -2.39 19.25
N LEU A 253 5.23 -1.99 18.58
CA LEU A 253 4.34 -0.91 19.05
C LEU A 253 3.66 -1.26 20.37
N PHE A 254 3.20 -2.51 20.51
CA PHE A 254 2.63 -3.01 21.76
C PHE A 254 3.66 -2.97 22.89
N LEU A 255 4.88 -3.45 22.64
CA LEU A 255 5.96 -3.44 23.63
C LEU A 255 6.36 -2.01 24.02
N LEU A 256 6.41 -1.09 23.05
CA LEU A 256 6.65 0.34 23.32
C LEU A 256 5.50 1.00 24.09
N SER A 257 4.27 0.51 23.96
CA SER A 257 3.13 1.07 24.69
C SER A 257 3.24 0.84 26.21
N VAL A 258 3.90 -0.24 26.64
CA VAL A 258 4.01 -0.59 28.07
C VAL A 258 4.78 0.47 28.87
N PRO A 259 6.01 0.88 28.51
CA PRO A 259 6.71 1.98 29.18
C PRO A 259 5.92 3.28 29.20
N VAL A 260 5.15 3.54 28.14
CA VAL A 260 4.38 4.78 27.99
C VAL A 260 3.21 4.82 28.95
N VAL A 261 2.46 3.71 29.03
CA VAL A 261 1.39 3.53 30.00
C VAL A 261 1.94 3.58 31.42
N PHE A 262 3.09 2.94 31.67
CA PHE A 262 3.76 2.99 32.98
C PHE A 262 4.15 4.42 33.38
N LEU A 263 4.81 5.17 32.51
CA LEU A 263 5.20 6.57 32.76
C LEU A 263 3.98 7.46 32.99
N PHE A 264 2.87 7.20 32.28
CA PHE A 264 1.61 7.88 32.52
C PHE A 264 1.07 7.61 33.94
N PHE A 265 1.04 6.35 34.39
CA PHE A 265 0.61 6.00 35.75
C PHE A 265 1.53 6.56 36.83
N VAL A 266 2.85 6.54 36.62
CA VAL A 266 3.82 7.14 37.56
C VAL A 266 3.62 8.66 37.66
N SER A 267 3.42 9.35 36.55
CA SER A 267 3.10 10.78 36.55
C SER A 267 1.81 11.09 37.31
N ALA A 268 0.79 10.25 37.14
CA ALA A 268 -0.47 10.39 37.88
C ALA A 268 -0.28 10.14 39.39
N ALA A 269 0.49 9.12 39.77
CA ALA A 269 0.73 8.75 41.16
C ALA A 269 1.57 9.77 41.94
N LEU A 270 2.56 10.39 41.29
CA LEU A 270 3.45 11.37 41.93
C LEU A 270 2.80 12.73 42.15
N SER A 271 1.55 12.94 41.71
CA SER A 271 0.90 14.27 41.65
C SER A 271 1.78 15.33 40.96
N SER A 272 2.78 14.88 40.20
CA SER A 272 3.66 15.76 39.45
C SER A 272 2.86 16.34 38.29
N MET A 273 3.14 17.61 37.97
CA MET A 273 2.37 18.41 37.01
C MET A 273 2.02 17.58 35.78
N ALA A 274 0.74 17.59 35.40
CA ALA A 274 0.19 16.94 34.21
C ALA A 274 1.02 17.19 32.92
N THR A 275 1.88 18.20 32.93
CA THR A 275 2.89 18.50 31.93
C THR A 275 3.90 17.38 31.69
N LEU A 276 4.43 16.70 32.72
CA LEU A 276 5.41 15.61 32.51
C LEU A 276 4.77 14.37 31.85
N GLY A 277 3.59 13.96 32.32
CA GLY A 277 2.81 12.89 31.69
C GLY A 277 2.42 13.22 30.25
N ALA A 278 2.05 14.47 29.96
CA ALA A 278 1.77 14.94 28.61
C ALA A 278 3.01 14.88 27.70
N ILE A 279 4.19 15.28 28.20
CA ILE A 279 5.46 15.20 27.44
C ILE A 279 5.78 13.75 27.07
N PHE A 280 5.69 12.81 28.02
CA PHE A 280 5.96 11.40 27.74
C PHE A 280 4.95 10.79 26.77
N PHE A 281 3.68 11.17 26.88
CA PHE A 281 2.65 10.74 25.94
C PHE A 281 2.92 11.26 24.52
N VAL A 282 3.26 12.54 24.37
CA VAL A 282 3.59 13.13 23.05
C VAL A 282 4.84 12.45 22.46
N LEU A 283 5.88 12.24 23.26
CA LEU A 283 7.10 11.56 22.82
C LEU A 283 6.82 10.12 22.36
N ALA A 284 5.96 9.41 23.10
CA ALA A 284 5.52 8.06 22.76
C ALA A 284 4.78 8.00 21.43
N VAL A 285 3.78 8.87 21.26
CA VAL A 285 2.99 8.95 20.02
C VAL A 285 3.89 9.32 18.85
N ALA A 286 4.81 10.28 19.03
CA ALA A 286 5.79 10.64 18.01
C ALA A 286 6.68 9.45 17.62
N LEU A 287 7.17 8.69 18.59
CA LEU A 287 7.99 7.50 18.34
C LEU A 287 7.20 6.41 17.60
N MET A 288 5.95 6.17 17.98
CA MET A 288 5.06 5.23 17.28
C MET A 288 4.83 5.65 15.82
N ILE A 289 4.54 6.94 15.59
CA ILE A 289 4.37 7.49 14.24
C ILE A 289 5.65 7.32 13.42
N ILE A 290 6.82 7.60 13.99
CA ILE A 290 8.11 7.42 13.31
C ILE A 290 8.29 5.96 12.90
N ILE A 291 8.08 5.00 13.82
CA ILE A 291 8.19 3.57 13.50
C ILE A 291 7.24 3.19 12.36
N MET A 292 5.99 3.64 12.42
CA MET A 292 5.00 3.36 11.38
C MET A 292 5.40 3.94 10.02
N ILE A 293 5.89 5.19 9.99
CA ILE A 293 6.40 5.83 8.77
C ILE A 293 7.57 5.02 8.21
N LEU A 294 8.55 4.63 9.04
CA LEU A 294 9.72 3.87 8.61
C LEU A 294 9.32 2.48 8.07
N THR A 295 8.43 1.77 8.75
CA THR A 295 7.94 0.45 8.31
C THR A 295 7.21 0.55 6.97
N VAL A 296 6.29 1.51 6.82
CA VAL A 296 5.54 1.71 5.57
C VAL A 296 6.47 2.10 4.43
N SER A 297 7.41 3.01 4.68
CA SER A 297 8.39 3.48 3.69
C SER A 297 9.26 2.35 3.17
N PHE A 298 9.78 1.53 4.10
CA PHE A 298 10.60 0.38 3.78
C PHE A 298 9.81 -0.68 3.00
N LEU A 299 8.64 -1.08 3.48
CA LEU A 299 7.81 -2.10 2.83
C LEU A 299 7.38 -1.69 1.42
N THR A 300 7.00 -0.43 1.23
CA THR A 300 6.62 0.07 -0.09
C THR A 300 7.81 0.07 -1.05
N THR A 301 8.98 0.52 -0.60
CA THR A 301 10.24 0.46 -1.38
C THR A 301 10.58 -0.97 -1.77
N PHE A 302 10.52 -1.89 -0.81
CA PHE A 302 10.79 -3.31 -0.99
C PHE A 302 9.82 -3.95 -2.00
N GLN A 303 8.53 -3.69 -1.88
CA GLN A 303 7.51 -4.23 -2.79
C GLN A 303 7.70 -3.73 -4.23
N VAL A 304 7.91 -2.42 -4.41
CA VAL A 304 8.16 -1.86 -5.74
C VAL A 304 9.43 -2.46 -6.35
N ALA A 305 10.50 -2.62 -5.56
CA ALA A 305 11.72 -3.27 -6.01
C ALA A 305 11.49 -4.73 -6.42
N ALA A 306 10.77 -5.50 -5.59
CA ALA A 306 10.46 -6.90 -5.88
C ALA A 306 9.65 -7.04 -7.16
N TRP A 307 8.57 -6.26 -7.32
CA TRP A 307 7.75 -6.29 -8.53
C TRP A 307 8.49 -5.85 -9.78
N LEU A 308 9.35 -4.85 -9.67
CA LEU A 308 10.19 -4.40 -10.79
C LEU A 308 11.19 -5.48 -11.21
N LEU A 309 11.82 -6.17 -10.25
CA LEU A 309 12.76 -7.26 -10.53
C LEU A 309 12.06 -8.46 -11.16
N VAL A 310 10.86 -8.83 -10.69
CA VAL A 310 10.02 -9.88 -11.32
C VAL A 310 9.70 -9.47 -12.75
N TRP A 311 9.20 -8.26 -12.94
CA TRP A 311 8.85 -7.74 -14.26
C TRP A 311 10.06 -7.76 -15.20
N SER A 312 11.23 -7.28 -14.77
CA SER A 312 12.43 -7.27 -15.61
C SER A 312 12.86 -8.68 -15.99
N ARG A 313 12.82 -9.65 -15.07
CA ARG A 313 13.21 -11.03 -15.41
C ARG A 313 12.21 -11.71 -16.35
N VAL A 314 10.91 -11.53 -16.11
CA VAL A 314 9.86 -12.19 -16.90
C VAL A 314 9.68 -11.53 -18.27
N SER A 315 9.77 -10.20 -18.35
CA SER A 315 9.62 -9.47 -19.62
C SER A 315 10.87 -9.44 -20.49
N GLU A 316 12.08 -9.51 -19.90
CA GLU A 316 13.33 -9.40 -20.66
C GLU A 316 14.06 -10.73 -20.85
N LYS A 317 13.82 -11.75 -20.01
CA LYS A 317 14.59 -13.02 -20.03
C LYS A 317 13.79 -14.32 -20.07
N GLY A 318 12.45 -14.28 -19.91
CA GLY A 318 11.56 -15.45 -19.93
C GLY A 318 11.77 -16.42 -18.74
N VAL A 319 10.71 -16.79 -18.01
CA VAL A 319 10.80 -17.63 -16.80
C VAL A 319 9.61 -18.58 -16.69
N VAL A 320 9.82 -19.80 -16.16
CA VAL A 320 8.78 -20.84 -15.92
C VAL A 320 8.52 -20.98 -14.40
N ALA A 321 7.24 -21.11 -14.00
CA ALA A 321 6.78 -21.14 -12.60
C ALA A 321 6.94 -22.50 -11.90
N ARG A 322 6.92 -22.53 -10.54
CA ARG A 322 7.17 -23.74 -9.74
C ARG A 322 5.98 -24.69 -9.69
N LEU A 323 4.75 -24.17 -9.57
CA LEU A 323 3.55 -25.02 -9.54
C LEU A 323 3.34 -25.79 -10.86
N MET A 324 3.83 -25.24 -11.97
CA MET A 324 3.82 -25.91 -13.28
C MET A 324 4.74 -27.13 -13.31
N HIS A 325 5.85 -27.11 -12.57
CA HIS A 325 6.74 -28.27 -12.40
C HIS A 325 6.09 -29.39 -11.58
N TRP A 326 5.33 -29.04 -10.54
CA TRP A 326 4.61 -30.04 -9.73
C TRP A 326 3.48 -30.71 -10.51
N TRP A 327 2.77 -29.94 -11.36
CA TRP A 327 1.70 -30.49 -12.20
C TRP A 327 2.23 -31.36 -13.35
N GLY A 328 3.38 -30.99 -13.94
CA GLY A 328 4.05 -31.81 -14.96
C GLY A 328 4.61 -33.13 -14.42
N ALA A 329 4.90 -33.22 -13.12
CA ALA A 329 5.31 -34.45 -12.45
C ALA A 329 4.14 -35.39 -12.12
N LEU A 330 2.90 -34.94 -12.25
CA LEU A 330 1.67 -35.72 -11.98
C LEU A 330 0.98 -36.22 -13.24
N GLN A 331 1.51 -35.94 -14.44
CA GLN A 331 1.04 -36.59 -15.66
C GLN A 331 1.65 -38.00 -15.72
N PRO A 332 0.83 -39.08 -15.69
CA PRO A 332 1.36 -40.40 -15.99
C PRO A 332 1.93 -40.36 -17.40
N LYS A 333 3.16 -40.84 -17.55
CA LYS A 333 3.78 -41.03 -18.86
C LYS A 333 2.92 -42.05 -19.62
N GLY A 334 2.08 -41.57 -20.51
CA GLY A 334 1.52 -42.35 -21.61
C GLY A 334 2.59 -42.57 -22.67
#